data_AF-A0A4Q5VMX3-F1
#
_entry.id   AF-A0A4Q5VMX3-F1
#
_cell.length_a   1.000
_cell.length_b   1.000
_cell.length_c   1.000
_cell.angle_alpha   90.00
_cell.angle_beta   90.00
_cell.angle_gamma   90.00
#
_symmetry.space_group_name_H-M   'P 1'
#
loop_
_entity.id
_entity.type
_entity.pdbx_description
1 polymer ?
#
loop_
_entity_poly.entity_id
_entity_poly.type
_entity_poly.pdbx_seq_one_letter_code
_entity_poly.pdbx_strand_id
1 'polypeptide(L)'
;MSIELVIRIYNFLLILPTLHFHFEKLIWPFLKCIGLFLSAYVVLQRFHAQLQMKNLKTISDEVIKINDFCLEFSIRYEYFLGKEEVIDKKDRTELNVLKKKIDNHITYLNNQIESFPYGNPLNYFYFMITEKYLFNKKSLEVDLLKMQYVDAVYKDTILSPEFTLFTEDGLLFIDSSYQTILKDEIDAIILSGLDILAALEKHSSKFF
;
A
#
# COMPACT_ATOMS: atom_id res chain seq x y z
N MET A 1 -12.04 59.82 -46.83
CA MET A 1 -12.12 59.06 -45.57
C MET A 1 -13.29 59.62 -44.78
N SER A 2 -14.33 58.83 -44.49
CA SER A 2 -15.53 59.32 -43.82
C SER A 2 -15.26 59.65 -42.35
N ILE A 3 -15.87 60.73 -41.84
CA ILE A 3 -15.69 61.22 -40.47
C ILE A 3 -16.03 60.11 -39.45
N GLU A 4 -17.03 59.27 -39.74
CA GLU A 4 -17.38 58.11 -38.91
C GLU A 4 -16.25 57.08 -38.75
N LEU A 5 -15.44 56.85 -39.80
CA LEU A 5 -14.32 55.93 -39.75
C LEU A 5 -13.25 56.44 -38.78
N VAL A 6 -12.99 57.75 -38.79
CA VAL A 6 -12.02 58.42 -37.91
C VAL A 6 -12.47 58.34 -36.46
N ILE A 7 -13.75 58.58 -36.19
CA ILE A 7 -14.33 58.49 -34.84
C ILE A 7 -14.26 57.05 -34.31
N ARG A 8 -14.55 56.04 -35.14
CA ARG A 8 -14.44 54.63 -34.74
C ARG A 8 -13.01 54.21 -34.44
N ILE A 9 -12.04 54.63 -35.24
CA ILE A 9 -10.61 54.35 -35.01
C ILE A 9 -10.15 55.03 -33.71
N TYR A 10 -10.55 56.29 -33.47
CA TYR A 10 -10.21 57.02 -32.25
C TYR A 10 -10.79 56.38 -30.99
N ASN A 11 -12.07 55.97 -31.03
CA ASN A 11 -12.71 55.26 -29.91
C ASN A 11 -12.05 53.90 -29.65
N PHE A 12 -11.65 53.17 -30.70
CA PHE A 12 -10.93 51.91 -30.55
C PHE A 12 -9.53 52.11 -29.92
N LEU A 13 -8.81 53.14 -30.35
CA LEU A 13 -7.51 53.54 -29.77
C LEU A 13 -7.62 54.00 -28.31
N LEU A 14 -8.75 54.57 -27.89
CA LEU A 14 -8.99 54.94 -26.49
C LEU A 14 -9.32 53.74 -25.59
N ILE A 15 -9.93 52.68 -26.14
CA ILE A 15 -10.28 51.47 -25.38
C ILE A 15 -9.06 50.56 -25.21
N LEU A 16 -8.16 50.50 -26.19
CA LEU A 16 -6.96 49.67 -26.18
C LEU A 16 -6.10 49.77 -24.90
N PRO A 17 -5.77 50.97 -24.38
CA PRO A 17 -5.02 51.14 -23.14
C PRO A 17 -5.76 50.60 -21.91
N THR A 18 -7.08 50.80 -21.84
CA THR A 18 -7.89 50.30 -20.71
C THR A 18 -7.98 48.78 -20.69
N LEU A 19 -8.11 48.16 -21.87
CA LEU A 19 -8.12 46.72 -22.07
C LEU A 19 -6.75 46.11 -21.73
N HIS A 20 -5.66 46.73 -22.20
CA HIS A 20 -4.28 46.33 -21.88
C HIS A 20 -3.99 46.42 -20.38
N PHE A 21 -4.39 47.52 -19.73
CA PHE A 21 -4.22 47.71 -18.29
C PHE A 21 -5.00 46.68 -17.45
N HIS A 22 -6.23 46.32 -17.85
CA HIS A 22 -7.01 45.27 -17.18
C HIS A 22 -6.38 43.88 -17.40
N PHE A 23 -5.86 43.60 -18.59
CA PHE A 23 -5.19 42.34 -18.90
C PHE A 23 -3.89 42.18 -18.09
N GLU A 24 -3.06 43.23 -17.99
CA GLU A 24 -1.81 43.20 -17.23
C GLU A 24 -2.02 43.14 -15.71
N LYS A 25 -3.02 43.85 -15.17
CA LYS A 25 -3.21 43.91 -13.72
C LYS A 25 -4.04 42.77 -13.14
N LEU A 26 -4.94 42.17 -13.90
CA LEU A 26 -5.85 41.15 -13.39
C LEU A 26 -5.54 39.75 -13.96
N ILE A 27 -5.40 39.66 -15.28
CA ILE A 27 -5.26 38.37 -15.97
C ILE A 27 -3.83 37.83 -15.84
N TRP A 28 -2.82 38.70 -15.93
CA TRP A 28 -1.41 38.28 -15.86
C TRP A 28 -0.98 37.71 -14.49
N PRO A 29 -1.35 38.31 -13.35
CA PRO A 29 -1.08 37.71 -12.04
C PRO A 29 -1.84 36.40 -11.85
N PHE A 30 -3.09 36.31 -12.31
CA PHE A 30 -3.88 35.08 -12.24
C PHE A 30 -3.25 33.93 -13.04
N LEU A 31 -2.80 34.19 -14.27
CA LEU A 31 -2.09 33.20 -15.08
C LEU A 31 -0.76 32.78 -14.45
N LYS A 32 -0.02 33.71 -13.83
CA LYS A 32 1.19 33.39 -13.06
C LYS A 32 0.88 32.48 -11.87
N CYS A 33 -0.20 32.75 -11.13
CA CYS A 33 -0.65 31.88 -10.05
C CYS A 33 -1.00 30.49 -10.56
N ILE A 34 -1.77 30.37 -11.65
CA ILE A 34 -2.09 29.07 -12.27
C ILE A 34 -0.82 28.32 -12.67
N GLY A 35 0.14 29.00 -13.32
CA GLY A 35 1.41 28.39 -13.71
C GLY A 35 2.22 27.86 -12.51
N LEU A 36 2.19 28.59 -11.39
CA LEU A 36 2.83 28.18 -10.15
C LEU A 36 2.11 26.98 -9.51
N PHE A 37 0.77 26.99 -9.46
CA PHE A 37 0.00 25.85 -8.97
C PHE A 37 0.20 24.60 -9.82
N LEU A 38 0.21 24.75 -11.15
CA LEU A 38 0.43 23.64 -12.07
C LEU A 38 1.82 23.04 -11.90
N SER A 39 2.86 23.87 -11.81
CA SER A 39 4.22 23.39 -11.59
C SER A 39 4.39 22.70 -10.24
N ALA A 40 3.83 23.25 -9.16
CA ALA A 40 3.80 22.62 -7.85
C ALA A 40 3.06 21.28 -7.87
N TYR A 41 1.91 21.21 -8.54
CA TYR A 41 1.13 19.97 -8.68
C TYR A 41 1.90 18.89 -9.43
N VAL A 42 2.59 19.23 -10.53
CA VAL A 42 3.42 18.28 -11.29
C VAL A 42 4.55 17.71 -10.42
N VAL A 43 5.18 18.53 -9.58
CA VAL A 43 6.21 18.07 -8.63
C VAL A 43 5.60 17.12 -7.60
N LEU A 44 4.45 17.48 -7.01
CA LEU A 44 3.73 16.61 -6.07
C LEU A 44 3.33 15.28 -6.73
N GLN A 45 2.87 15.31 -7.98
CA GLN A 45 2.53 14.11 -8.73
C GLN A 45 3.72 13.18 -8.94
N ARG A 46 4.90 13.73 -9.28
CA ARG A 46 6.13 12.94 -9.43
C ARG A 46 6.56 12.31 -8.11
N PHE A 47 6.55 13.08 -7.02
CA PHE A 47 6.89 12.59 -5.70
C PHE A 47 5.93 11.47 -5.26
N HIS A 48 4.63 11.69 -5.46
CA HIS A 48 3.59 10.70 -5.15
C HIS A 48 3.78 9.40 -5.93
N ALA A 49 4.04 9.48 -7.24
CA ALA A 49 4.27 8.29 -8.07
C ALA A 49 5.53 7.52 -7.66
N GLN A 50 6.63 8.23 -7.38
CA GLN A 50 7.86 7.59 -6.87
C GLN A 50 7.62 6.87 -5.54
N LEU A 51 6.84 7.47 -4.64
CA LEU A 51 6.51 6.87 -3.36
C LEU A 51 5.60 5.65 -3.52
N GLN A 52 4.61 5.70 -4.41
CA GLN A 52 3.76 4.55 -4.76
C GLN A 52 4.61 3.37 -5.24
N MET A 53 5.53 3.59 -6.18
CA MET A 53 6.39 2.53 -6.72
C MET A 53 7.31 1.95 -5.64
N LYS A 54 7.90 2.81 -4.79
CA LYS A 54 8.76 2.38 -3.70
C LYS A 54 7.98 1.52 -2.69
N ASN A 55 6.83 1.99 -2.23
CA ASN A 55 6.03 1.28 -1.25
C ASN A 55 5.45 -0.01 -1.83
N LEU A 56 5.01 -0.01 -3.10
CA LEU A 56 4.55 -1.22 -3.78
C LEU A 56 5.65 -2.29 -3.82
N LYS A 57 6.88 -1.89 -4.16
CA LYS A 57 8.03 -2.80 -4.13
C LYS A 57 8.27 -3.35 -2.72
N THR A 58 8.28 -2.49 -1.71
CA THR A 58 8.48 -2.92 -0.32
C THR A 58 7.39 -3.89 0.12
N ILE A 59 6.12 -3.60 -0.15
CA ILE A 59 4.99 -4.49 0.14
C ILE A 59 5.15 -5.83 -0.58
N SER A 60 5.52 -5.82 -1.86
CA SER A 60 5.79 -7.04 -2.63
C SER A 60 6.90 -7.88 -2.02
N ASP A 61 8.02 -7.25 -1.64
CA ASP A 61 9.15 -7.95 -1.02
C ASP A 61 8.73 -8.59 0.32
N GLU A 62 7.86 -7.94 1.08
CA GLU A 62 7.36 -8.46 2.36
C GLU A 62 6.36 -9.60 2.19
N VAL A 63 5.42 -9.51 1.24
CA VAL A 63 4.51 -10.61 0.90
C VAL A 63 5.30 -11.86 0.49
N ILE A 64 6.32 -11.70 -0.36
CA ILE A 64 7.18 -12.82 -0.79
C ILE A 64 7.90 -13.45 0.42
N LYS A 65 8.50 -12.64 1.31
CA LYS A 65 9.18 -13.16 2.51
C LYS A 65 8.25 -13.92 3.43
N ILE A 66 7.04 -13.40 3.66
CA ILE A 66 6.04 -14.08 4.51
C ILE A 66 5.70 -15.44 3.90
N ASN A 67 5.41 -15.48 2.59
CA ASN A 67 5.12 -16.72 1.88
C ASN A 67 6.27 -17.73 1.98
N ASP A 68 7.51 -17.28 1.77
CA ASP A 68 8.71 -18.12 1.90
C ASP A 68 8.85 -18.68 3.31
N PHE A 69 8.63 -17.87 4.35
CA PHE A 69 8.68 -18.35 5.73
C PHE A 69 7.53 -19.30 6.09
N CYS A 70 6.32 -19.07 5.58
CA CYS A 70 5.20 -19.99 5.76
C CYS A 70 5.49 -21.35 5.12
N LEU A 71 6.07 -21.35 3.91
CA LEU A 71 6.47 -22.57 3.22
C LEU A 71 7.61 -23.29 3.94
N GLU A 72 8.65 -22.57 4.38
CA GLU A 72 9.74 -23.14 5.17
C GLU A 72 9.22 -23.74 6.49
N PHE A 73 8.29 -23.04 7.14
CA PHE A 73 7.67 -23.52 8.37
C PHE A 73 6.87 -24.80 8.14
N SER A 74 6.03 -24.86 7.10
CA SER A 74 5.23 -26.05 6.76
C SER A 74 6.10 -27.28 6.50
N ILE A 75 7.14 -27.16 5.66
CA ILE A 75 8.06 -28.27 5.35
C ILE A 75 8.74 -28.80 6.62
N ARG A 76 9.21 -27.89 7.47
CA ARG A 76 9.85 -28.26 8.73
C ARG A 76 8.85 -28.89 9.69
N TYR A 77 7.67 -28.32 9.84
CA TYR A 77 6.63 -28.82 10.74
C TYR A 77 6.18 -30.24 10.33
N GLU A 78 5.97 -30.49 9.05
CA GLU A 78 5.63 -31.82 8.51
C GLU A 78 6.72 -32.86 8.80
N TYR A 79 8.00 -32.48 8.65
CA TYR A 79 9.13 -33.36 9.00
C TYR A 79 9.11 -33.79 10.48
N PHE A 80 8.66 -32.93 11.39
CA PHE A 80 8.57 -33.27 12.81
C PHE A 80 7.28 -34.00 13.17
N LEU A 81 6.19 -33.79 12.42
CA LEU A 81 4.92 -34.48 12.64
C LEU A 81 5.04 -36.00 12.47
N GLY A 82 5.97 -36.45 11.62
CA GLY A 82 6.27 -37.87 11.40
C GLY A 82 7.19 -38.52 12.43
N LYS A 83 7.64 -37.79 13.47
CA LYS A 83 8.55 -38.31 14.51
C LYS A 83 7.82 -38.41 15.85
N GLU A 84 7.70 -39.63 16.38
CA GLU A 84 7.15 -39.89 17.72
C GLU A 84 8.16 -39.60 18.87
N GLU A 85 9.29 -38.97 18.57
CA GLU A 85 10.37 -38.72 19.51
C GLU A 85 10.38 -37.27 20.03
N VAL A 86 10.98 -37.07 21.20
CA VAL A 86 11.23 -35.75 21.78
C VAL A 86 12.10 -34.93 20.82
N ILE A 87 11.54 -33.88 20.24
CA ILE A 87 12.22 -33.00 19.28
C ILE A 87 13.37 -32.27 19.98
N ASP A 88 14.54 -32.16 19.37
CA ASP A 88 15.69 -31.46 19.96
C ASP A 88 15.37 -29.97 20.22
N LYS A 89 15.92 -29.42 21.30
CA LYS A 89 15.72 -28.02 21.71
C LYS A 89 16.12 -27.04 20.60
N LYS A 90 17.15 -27.39 19.81
CA LYS A 90 17.58 -26.58 18.66
C LYS A 90 16.46 -26.44 17.63
N ASP A 91 15.90 -27.57 17.21
CA ASP A 91 14.84 -27.63 16.20
C ASP A 91 13.56 -26.91 16.66
N ARG A 92 13.19 -27.06 17.94
CA ARG A 92 12.08 -26.29 18.54
C ARG A 92 12.32 -24.79 18.49
N THR A 93 13.54 -24.37 18.76
CA THR A 93 13.93 -22.96 18.73
C THR A 93 13.82 -22.43 17.30
N GLU A 94 14.24 -23.20 16.30
CA GLU A 94 14.15 -22.81 14.90
C GLU A 94 12.70 -22.62 14.43
N LEU A 95 11.79 -23.54 14.76
CA LEU A 95 10.36 -23.39 14.43
C LEU A 95 9.71 -22.18 15.12
N ASN A 96 9.99 -21.96 16.41
CA ASN A 96 9.49 -20.78 17.12
C ASN A 96 10.06 -19.47 16.55
N VAL A 97 11.32 -19.48 16.12
CA VAL A 97 11.94 -18.33 15.45
C VAL A 97 11.28 -18.06 14.10
N LEU A 98 10.97 -19.09 13.31
CA LEU A 98 10.24 -18.92 12.04
C LEU A 98 8.85 -18.34 12.25
N LYS A 99 8.08 -18.89 13.20
CA LYS A 99 6.77 -18.35 13.58
C LYS A 99 6.85 -16.86 13.97
N LYS A 100 7.84 -16.50 14.81
CA LYS A 100 8.06 -15.10 15.20
C LYS A 100 8.49 -14.20 14.03
N LYS A 101 9.24 -14.72 13.07
CA LYS A 101 9.60 -13.97 11.85
C LYS A 101 8.37 -13.66 11.01
N ILE A 102 7.52 -14.65 10.77
CA ILE A 102 6.24 -14.48 10.06
C ILE A 102 5.45 -13.35 10.73
N ASP A 103 5.35 -13.38 12.05
CA ASP A 103 4.61 -12.38 12.81
C ASP A 103 5.15 -10.94 12.70
N ASN A 104 6.47 -10.81 12.81
CA ASN A 104 7.11 -9.52 12.61
C ASN A 104 6.91 -8.97 11.20
N HIS A 105 7.00 -9.84 10.18
CA HIS A 105 6.85 -9.45 8.78
C HIS A 105 5.40 -9.08 8.44
N ILE A 106 4.41 -9.78 8.99
CA ILE A 106 2.99 -9.39 8.86
C ILE A 106 2.73 -8.04 9.52
N THR A 107 3.26 -7.82 10.72
CA THR A 107 3.15 -6.53 11.41
C THR A 107 3.77 -5.41 10.57
N TYR A 108 4.95 -5.65 10.00
CA TYR A 108 5.62 -4.68 9.14
C TYR A 108 4.84 -4.42 7.84
N LEU A 109 4.32 -5.47 7.19
CA LEU A 109 3.45 -5.38 6.01
C LEU A 109 2.22 -4.50 6.30
N ASN A 110 1.54 -4.72 7.42
CA ASN A 110 0.37 -3.93 7.82
C ASN A 110 0.70 -2.44 7.90
N ASN A 111 1.82 -2.08 8.53
CA ASN A 111 2.29 -0.69 8.60
C ASN A 111 2.60 -0.10 7.21
N GLN A 112 3.16 -0.91 6.29
CA GLN A 112 3.44 -0.46 4.91
C GLN A 112 2.15 -0.22 4.12
N ILE A 113 1.14 -1.07 4.29
CA ILE A 113 -0.16 -0.93 3.64
C ILE A 113 -0.89 0.32 4.18
N GLU A 114 -0.92 0.53 5.50
CA GLU A 114 -1.59 1.68 6.11
C GLU A 114 -0.98 3.02 5.68
N SER A 115 0.34 3.05 5.51
CA SER A 115 1.07 4.23 5.04
C SER A 115 1.16 4.36 3.51
N PHE A 116 0.49 3.49 2.76
CA PHE A 116 0.56 3.49 1.30
C PHE A 116 -0.11 4.75 0.71
N PRO A 117 0.53 5.46 -0.24
CA PRO A 117 -0.04 6.66 -0.86
C PRO A 117 -1.27 6.38 -1.73
N TYR A 118 -2.45 6.35 -1.10
CA TYR A 118 -3.72 6.09 -1.78
C TYR A 118 -4.28 7.33 -2.49
N GLY A 119 -4.86 7.09 -3.66
CA GLY A 119 -5.62 8.10 -4.40
C GLY A 119 -4.73 8.98 -5.28
N ASN A 120 -5.05 10.27 -5.33
CA ASN A 120 -4.27 11.27 -6.08
C ASN A 120 -3.30 12.01 -5.14
N PRO A 121 -2.35 12.80 -5.67
CA PRO A 121 -1.35 13.48 -4.86
C PRO A 121 -1.94 14.37 -3.76
N LEU A 122 -3.09 15.00 -4.01
CA LEU A 122 -3.76 15.86 -3.02
C LEU A 122 -4.37 15.04 -1.87
N ASN A 123 -4.96 13.89 -2.18
CA ASN A 123 -5.51 12.97 -1.18
C ASN A 123 -4.40 12.47 -0.24
N TYR A 124 -3.25 12.10 -0.81
CA TYR A 124 -2.11 11.67 -0.02
C TYR A 124 -1.47 12.80 0.78
N PHE A 125 -1.32 13.99 0.18
CA PHE A 125 -0.77 15.13 0.90
C PHE A 125 -1.65 15.58 2.06
N TYR A 126 -2.97 15.48 1.92
CA TYR A 126 -3.90 15.69 3.01
C TYR A 126 -3.74 14.63 4.12
N PHE A 127 -3.57 13.36 3.75
CA PHE A 127 -3.26 12.29 4.70
C PHE A 127 -1.96 12.56 5.47
N MET A 128 -0.90 13.03 4.81
CA MET A 128 0.36 13.37 5.48
C MET A 128 0.21 14.44 6.57
N ILE A 129 -0.79 15.32 6.46
CA ILE A 129 -1.03 16.41 7.43
C ILE A 129 -2.02 15.98 8.52
N THR A 130 -3.01 15.18 8.17
CA THR A 130 -4.18 14.90 9.02
C THR A 130 -4.32 13.46 9.47
N GLU A 131 -3.44 12.58 8.99
CA GLU A 131 -3.46 11.12 9.17
C GLU A 131 -4.76 10.46 8.68
N LYS A 132 -5.52 11.15 7.83
CA LYS A 132 -6.80 10.67 7.26
C LYS A 132 -6.86 10.95 5.77
N TYR A 133 -7.39 9.99 5.01
CA TYR A 133 -7.65 10.19 3.58
C TYR A 133 -8.95 10.98 3.37
N LEU A 134 -8.94 11.95 2.44
CA LEU A 134 -10.17 12.63 1.99
C LEU A 134 -11.13 11.63 1.33
N PHE A 135 -10.57 10.71 0.55
CA PHE A 135 -11.29 9.62 -0.10
C PHE A 135 -10.66 8.27 0.28
N ASN A 136 -11.35 7.52 1.13
CA ASN A 136 -10.88 6.26 1.71
C ASN A 136 -11.30 5.00 0.92
N LYS A 137 -12.04 5.14 -0.19
CA LYS A 137 -12.56 3.98 -0.94
C LYS A 137 -11.46 2.97 -1.30
N LYS A 138 -10.32 3.45 -1.78
CA LYS A 138 -9.18 2.60 -2.19
C LYS A 138 -8.46 1.97 -1.00
N SER A 139 -8.30 2.72 0.10
CA SER A 139 -7.65 2.18 1.30
C SER A 139 -8.51 1.07 1.90
N LEU A 140 -9.84 1.27 1.96
CA LEU A 140 -10.79 0.26 2.45
C LEU A 140 -10.79 -1.03 1.61
N GLU A 141 -10.69 -0.92 0.29
CA GLU A 141 -10.59 -2.09 -0.60
C GLU A 141 -9.34 -2.93 -0.27
N VAL A 142 -8.19 -2.27 -0.09
CA VAL A 142 -6.94 -2.96 0.24
C VAL A 142 -6.93 -3.45 1.69
N ASP A 143 -7.56 -2.74 2.63
CA ASP A 143 -7.68 -3.17 4.02
C ASP A 143 -8.48 -4.49 4.14
N LEU A 144 -9.51 -4.69 3.31
CA LEU A 144 -10.24 -5.95 3.26
C LEU A 144 -9.35 -7.10 2.77
N LEU A 145 -8.56 -6.87 1.72
CA LEU A 145 -7.61 -7.87 1.20
C LEU A 145 -6.50 -8.17 2.23
N LYS A 146 -6.02 -7.14 2.93
CA LYS A 146 -5.08 -7.27 4.05
C LYS A 146 -5.66 -8.17 5.14
N MET A 147 -6.90 -7.94 5.56
CA MET A 147 -7.57 -8.81 6.54
C MET A 147 -7.67 -10.25 6.06
N GLN A 148 -8.04 -10.47 4.79
CA GLN A 148 -8.12 -11.82 4.21
C GLN A 148 -6.76 -12.53 4.20
N TYR A 149 -5.69 -11.81 3.87
CA TYR A 149 -4.34 -12.36 3.90
C TYR A 149 -3.89 -12.71 5.32
N VAL A 150 -4.11 -11.82 6.29
CA VAL A 150 -3.79 -12.06 7.70
C VAL A 150 -4.60 -13.24 8.25
N ASP A 151 -5.88 -13.32 7.91
CA ASP A 151 -6.74 -14.44 8.27
C ASP A 151 -6.24 -15.75 7.64
N ALA A 152 -5.84 -15.74 6.36
CA ALA A 152 -5.28 -16.92 5.71
C ALA A 152 -4.01 -17.43 6.39
N VAL A 153 -3.22 -16.55 7.02
CA VAL A 153 -2.03 -16.95 7.77
C VAL A 153 -2.35 -17.45 9.17
N TYR A 154 -3.22 -16.77 9.92
CA TYR A 154 -3.37 -17.02 11.36
C TYR A 154 -4.65 -17.72 11.79
N LYS A 155 -5.74 -17.54 11.03
CA LYS A 155 -7.06 -17.94 11.51
C LYS A 155 -7.14 -19.46 11.60
N ASP A 156 -7.33 -19.94 12.82
CA ASP A 156 -7.40 -21.37 13.14
C ASP A 156 -6.14 -22.15 12.69
N THR A 157 -4.99 -21.49 12.51
CA THR A 157 -3.73 -22.14 12.10
C THR A 157 -2.71 -22.23 13.25
N ILE A 158 -1.80 -23.19 13.15
CA ILE A 158 -0.66 -23.33 14.08
C ILE A 158 0.31 -22.12 14.09
N LEU A 159 0.22 -21.22 13.10
CA LEU A 159 0.96 -19.96 13.09
C LEU A 159 0.34 -18.88 13.96
N SER A 160 -0.92 -19.02 14.38
CA SER A 160 -1.57 -18.07 15.29
C SER A 160 -0.67 -17.77 16.50
N PRO A 161 -0.39 -16.50 16.84
CA PRO A 161 0.50 -16.15 17.94
C PRO A 161 0.12 -16.80 19.28
N GLU A 162 -1.18 -17.10 19.46
CA GLU A 162 -1.74 -17.71 20.67
C GLU A 162 -1.48 -19.23 20.75
N PHE A 163 -1.23 -19.87 19.60
CA PHE A 163 -0.99 -21.31 19.54
C PHE A 163 0.40 -21.67 20.06
N THR A 164 0.48 -22.64 20.98
CA THR A 164 1.77 -23.15 21.48
C THR A 164 2.16 -24.40 20.70
N LEU A 165 3.31 -24.37 20.02
CA LEU A 165 3.75 -25.48 19.14
C LEU A 165 4.24 -26.73 19.90
N PHE A 166 4.68 -26.58 21.15
CA PHE A 166 5.28 -27.66 21.93
C PHE A 166 4.72 -27.70 23.34
N THR A 167 4.55 -28.90 23.90
CA THR A 167 4.25 -29.08 25.33
C THR A 167 5.45 -28.68 26.19
N GLU A 168 5.25 -28.55 27.51
CA GLU A 168 6.35 -28.32 28.46
C GLU A 168 7.42 -29.43 28.39
N ASP A 169 6.98 -30.67 28.18
CA ASP A 169 7.85 -31.84 27.97
C ASP A 169 8.53 -31.85 26.60
N GLY A 170 8.06 -30.98 25.70
CA GLY A 170 8.71 -30.74 24.43
C GLY A 170 8.29 -31.61 23.26
N LEU A 171 7.16 -32.28 23.42
CA LEU A 171 6.48 -32.96 22.34
C LEU A 171 5.75 -31.92 21.48
N LEU A 172 5.58 -32.23 20.20
CA LEU A 172 4.75 -31.40 19.31
C LEU A 172 3.32 -31.36 19.88
N PHE A 173 2.76 -30.16 20.07
CA PHE A 173 1.38 -30.03 20.46
C PHE A 173 0.48 -30.22 19.23
N ILE A 174 -0.38 -31.23 19.28
CA ILE A 174 -1.33 -31.55 18.22
C ILE A 174 -2.72 -31.23 18.77
N ASP A 175 -3.25 -30.08 18.37
CA ASP A 175 -4.64 -29.70 18.66
C ASP A 175 -5.47 -29.90 17.40
N SER A 176 -6.52 -30.72 17.48
CA SER A 176 -7.45 -30.94 16.38
C SER A 176 -8.24 -29.69 15.98
N SER A 177 -8.26 -28.66 16.84
CA SER A 177 -8.94 -27.39 16.61
C SER A 177 -8.16 -26.47 15.69
N TYR A 178 -6.85 -26.70 15.53
CA TYR A 178 -5.97 -25.92 14.66
C TYR A 178 -5.59 -26.72 13.42
N GLN A 179 -5.70 -26.07 12.26
CA GLN A 179 -5.29 -26.64 10.99
C GLN A 179 -3.76 -26.63 10.88
N THR A 180 -3.23 -27.78 10.46
CA THR A 180 -1.84 -27.88 10.02
C THR A 180 -1.70 -27.16 8.70
N ILE A 181 -0.66 -26.35 8.51
CA ILE A 181 -0.40 -25.70 7.23
C ILE A 181 -0.05 -26.75 6.19
N LEU A 182 -1.07 -27.16 5.44
CA LEU A 182 -0.94 -28.02 4.28
C LEU A 182 -0.66 -27.17 3.03
N LYS A 183 -0.23 -27.84 1.97
CA LYS A 183 0.10 -27.21 0.69
C LYS A 183 -1.03 -26.32 0.14
N ASP A 184 -2.28 -26.78 0.26
CA ASP A 184 -3.45 -26.04 -0.23
C ASP A 184 -3.69 -24.73 0.55
N GLU A 185 -3.28 -24.68 1.82
CA GLU A 185 -3.36 -23.47 2.66
C GLU A 185 -2.24 -22.48 2.30
N ILE A 186 -1.05 -22.97 1.95
CA ILE A 186 0.03 -22.13 1.42
C ILE A 186 -0.38 -21.48 0.09
N ASP A 187 -1.02 -22.24 -0.80
CA ASP A 187 -1.51 -21.70 -2.07
C ASP A 187 -2.55 -20.58 -1.82
N ALA A 188 -3.42 -20.73 -0.82
CA ALA A 188 -4.38 -19.69 -0.42
C ALA A 188 -3.70 -18.43 0.15
N ILE A 189 -2.65 -18.60 0.97
CA ILE A 189 -1.83 -17.49 1.48
C ILE A 189 -1.16 -16.75 0.31
N ILE A 190 -0.55 -17.49 -0.62
CA ILE A 190 0.11 -16.90 -1.79
C ILE A 190 -0.89 -16.12 -2.65
N LEU A 191 -2.05 -16.71 -2.96
CA LEU A 191 -3.07 -16.07 -3.79
C LEU A 191 -3.62 -14.80 -3.14
N SER A 192 -3.93 -14.83 -1.85
CA SER A 192 -4.41 -13.64 -1.12
C SER A 192 -3.34 -12.53 -1.04
N GLY A 193 -2.06 -12.89 -0.95
CA GLY A 193 -0.95 -11.94 -1.07
C GLY A 193 -0.88 -11.28 -2.45
N LEU A 194 -1.06 -12.06 -3.52
CA LEU A 194 -1.10 -11.55 -4.90
C LEU A 194 -2.29 -10.61 -5.13
N ASP A 195 -3.44 -10.87 -4.53
CA ASP A 195 -4.61 -9.99 -4.63
C ASP A 195 -4.34 -8.59 -4.07
N ILE A 196 -3.62 -8.49 -2.93
CA ILE A 196 -3.18 -7.21 -2.37
C ILE A 196 -2.29 -6.47 -3.38
N LEU A 197 -1.31 -7.15 -3.97
CA LEU A 197 -0.39 -6.55 -4.92
C LEU A 197 -1.11 -6.08 -6.19
N ALA A 198 -2.02 -6.89 -6.72
CA ALA A 198 -2.82 -6.54 -7.89
C ALA A 198 -3.69 -5.30 -7.64
N ALA A 199 -4.31 -5.19 -6.46
CA ALA A 199 -5.11 -4.02 -6.08
C ALA A 199 -4.25 -2.76 -5.98
N LEU A 200 -3.09 -2.84 -5.31
CA LEU A 200 -2.16 -1.72 -5.16
C LEU A 200 -1.54 -1.29 -6.50
N GLU A 201 -1.19 -2.24 -7.37
CA GLU A 201 -0.67 -1.96 -8.71
C GLU A 201 -1.73 -1.28 -9.59
N LYS A 202 -2.97 -1.76 -9.58
CA LYS A 202 -4.11 -1.12 -10.27
C LYS A 202 -4.37 0.30 -9.76
N HIS A 203 -4.07 0.57 -8.49
CA HIS A 203 -4.17 1.93 -7.94
C HIS A 203 -3.01 2.83 -8.38
N SER A 204 -1.82 2.28 -8.56
CA SER A 204 -0.60 3.01 -8.93
C SER A 204 -0.51 3.28 -10.44
N SER A 205 -0.96 2.34 -11.27
CA SER A 205 -0.91 2.41 -12.74
C SER A 205 -1.87 3.41 -13.38
N LYS A 206 -2.94 3.80 -12.68
CA LYS A 206 -4.00 4.69 -13.22
C LYS A 206 -3.60 6.17 -13.41
N PHE A 207 -2.33 6.54 -13.30
CA PHE A 207 -1.85 7.92 -13.44
C PHE A 207 -0.77 8.12 -14.51
N PHE A 208 -0.57 7.12 -15.38
CA PHE A 208 0.13 7.25 -16.66
C PHE A 208 -0.86 7.36 -17.81
#